data_AF-A0A1B9AI06-F1
#
_entry.id   AF-A0A1B9AI06-F1
#
_cell.length_a   1.000
_cell.length_b   1.000
_cell.length_c   1.000
_cell.angle_alpha   90.00
_cell.angle_beta   90.00
_cell.angle_gamma   90.00
#
_symmetry.space_group_name_H-M   'P 1'
#
loop_
_entity.id
_entity.type
_entity.pdbx_description
1 polymer ?
#
loop_
_entity_poly.entity_id
_entity_poly.type
_entity_poly.pdbx_seq_one_letter_code
_entity_poly.pdbx_strand_id
1 'polypeptide(L)' 'MFNFPKLTMIRFTKLLIHSVILIITLTFLALLSADIIAWVIGRPIENSTGYVTLITIIWVFFALQSEKYKKQSV' A
#
# COMPACT_ATOMS: atom_id res chain seq x y z
N MET A 1 1.01 -23.10 -7.06
CA MET A 1 2.15 -23.14 -6.12
C MET A 1 2.73 -21.73 -6.05
N PHE A 2 2.57 -21.02 -4.92
CA PHE A 2 3.12 -19.66 -4.79
C PHE A 2 4.64 -19.76 -4.63
N ASN A 3 5.39 -19.46 -5.68
CA ASN A 3 6.85 -19.38 -5.63
C ASN A 3 7.26 -18.00 -5.14
N PHE A 4 7.38 -17.83 -3.83
CA PHE A 4 7.91 -16.61 -3.25
C PHE A 4 9.40 -16.47 -3.60
N PRO A 5 9.84 -15.29 -4.09
CA PRO A 5 11.25 -15.06 -4.38
C PRO A 5 12.08 -15.11 -3.10
N LYS A 6 13.30 -15.68 -3.17
CA LYS A 6 14.26 -15.63 -2.06
C LYS A 6 14.51 -14.17 -1.67
N LEU A 7 14.51 -13.86 -0.37
CA LEU A 7 14.71 -12.51 0.16
C LEU A 7 15.94 -11.79 -0.43
N THR A 8 17.00 -12.53 -0.75
CA THR A 8 18.25 -12.01 -1.35
C THR A 8 18.08 -11.49 -2.78
N MET A 9 17.05 -11.92 -3.50
CA MET A 9 16.71 -11.47 -4.86
C MET A 9 15.82 -10.22 -4.88
N ILE A 10 15.40 -9.66 -3.74
CA ILE A 10 14.46 -8.54 -3.72
C ILE A 10 15.21 -7.21 -3.57
N ARG A 11 14.84 -6.20 -4.37
CA ARG A 11 15.28 -4.80 -4.19
C ARG A 11 14.50 -4.17 -3.04
N PHE A 12 14.84 -4.55 -1.80
CA PHE A 12 14.12 -4.17 -0.59
C PHE A 12 14.01 -2.65 -0.41
N THR A 13 15.08 -1.90 -0.63
CA THR A 13 15.08 -0.42 -0.55
C THR A 13 14.04 0.21 -1.47
N LYS A 14 13.96 -0.28 -2.72
CA LYS A 14 12.98 0.23 -3.69
C LYS A 14 11.56 -0.11 -3.25
N LEU A 15 11.33 -1.34 -2.79
CA LEU A 15 10.02 -1.79 -2.30
C LEU A 15 9.57 -0.96 -1.09
N LEU A 16 10.47 -0.70 -0.14
CA LEU A 16 10.19 0.08 1.05
C LEU A 16 9.80 1.52 0.71
N ILE A 17 10.55 2.19 -0.17
CA ILE A 17 10.24 3.57 -0.60
C ILE A 17 8.84 3.63 -1.23
N HIS A 18 8.50 2.70 -2.14
CA HIS A 18 7.18 2.68 -2.76
C HIS A 18 6.07 2.39 -1.73
N SER A 19 6.35 1.52 -0.75
CA SER A 19 5.39 1.20 0.32
C SER A 19 5.11 2.43 1.19
N VAL A 20 6.14 3.20 1.56
CA VAL A 20 5.98 4.44 2.34
C VAL A 20 5.16 5.46 1.57
N ILE A 21 5.49 5.68 0.29
CA ILE A 21 4.74 6.61 -0.58
C ILE A 21 3.27 6.17 -0.68
N LEU A 22 3.02 4.87 -0.90
CA LEU A 22 1.67 4.32 -1.01
C LEU A 22 0.87 4.54 0.27
N ILE A 23 1.45 4.27 1.45
CA ILE A 23 0.77 4.46 2.74
C ILE A 23 0.40 5.93 2.94
N ILE A 24 1.33 6.86 2.66
CA ILE A 24 1.08 8.30 2.77
C ILE A 24 -0.08 8.70 1.84
N THR A 25 -0.05 8.27 0.59
CA THR A 25 -1.10 8.57 -0.39
C THR A 25 -2.45 8.00 0.02
N LEU A 26 -2.51 6.72 0.42
CA LEU A 26 -3.76 6.08 0.82
C LEU A 26 -4.33 6.69 2.10
N THR A 27 -3.48 7.04 3.07
CA THR A 27 -3.92 7.69 4.31
C THR A 27 -4.49 9.07 4.01
N PHE A 28 -3.79 9.85 3.19
CA PHE A 28 -4.28 11.15 2.74
C PHE A 28 -5.63 11.03 2.03
N LEU A 29 -5.76 10.06 1.12
CA LEU A 29 -7.00 9.83 0.38
C LEU A 29 -8.13 9.41 1.30
N ALA A 30 -7.87 8.53 2.28
CA ALA A 30 -8.86 8.07 3.25
C ALA A 30 -9.39 9.21 4.12
N LEU A 31 -8.50 10.07 4.62
CA LEU A 31 -8.88 11.24 5.41
C LEU A 31 -9.68 12.24 4.56
N LEU A 32 -9.19 12.57 3.36
CA LEU A 32 -9.86 13.49 2.46
C LEU A 32 -11.24 13.00 2.05
N SER A 33 -11.38 11.70 1.76
CA SER A 33 -12.69 11.13 1.40
C SER A 33 -13.63 11.07 2.60
N ALA A 34 -13.14 10.76 3.80
CA ALA A 34 -13.96 10.84 5.01
C ALA A 34 -14.49 12.26 5.26
N ASP A 35 -13.64 13.28 5.09
CA ASP A 35 -14.03 14.70 5.24
C ASP A 35 -15.08 15.11 4.20
N ILE A 36 -14.89 14.73 2.93
CA ILE A 36 -15.86 15.02 1.87
C ILE A 36 -17.20 14.36 2.17
N ILE A 37 -17.21 13.08 2.57
CA ILE A 37 -18.45 12.36 2.86
C ILE A 37 -19.12 12.96 4.11
N ALA A 38 -18.35 13.32 5.14
CA ALA A 38 -18.87 13.96 6.35
C ALA A 38 -19.52 15.31 6.03
N TRP A 39 -18.91 16.09 5.13
CA TRP A 39 -19.47 17.34 4.64
C TRP A 39 -20.78 17.13 3.86
N VAL A 40 -20.82 16.14 2.95
CA VAL A 40 -22.02 15.83 2.14
C VAL A 40 -23.17 15.29 2.99
N ILE A 41 -22.89 14.44 3.98
CA ILE A 41 -23.90 13.85 4.87
C ILE A 41 -24.32 14.84 5.97
N GLY A 42 -23.51 15.87 6.24
CA GLY A 42 -23.75 16.85 7.31
C GLY A 42 -23.61 16.24 8.72
N ARG A 43 -22.85 15.14 8.85
CA ARG A 43 -22.63 14.44 10.12
C ARG A 43 -21.18 13.96 10.19
N PRO A 44 -20.54 13.97 11.38
CA PRO A 44 -19.21 13.42 11.52
C PRO A 44 -19.21 11.92 11.21
N ILE A 45 -18.24 11.48 10.43
CA ILE A 45 -18.01 10.07 10.10
C ILE A 45 -16.81 9.59 10.90
N GLU A 46 -16.91 8.38 11.43
CA GLU A 46 -15.80 7.77 12.15
C GLU A 46 -14.67 7.44 11.17
N ASN A 47 -13.52 8.08 11.39
CA ASN A 47 -12.33 7.89 10.58
C ASN A 47 -11.73 6.50 10.85
N SER A 48 -12.07 5.52 10.01
CA SER A 48 -11.44 4.20 10.05
C SER A 48 -10.34 4.11 8.99
N THR A 49 -9.09 4.09 9.46
CA THR A 49 -7.90 3.90 8.60
C THR A 49 -7.55 2.43 8.40
N GLY A 50 -8.28 1.49 9.02
CA GLY A 50 -7.97 0.05 8.96
C GLY A 50 -7.97 -0.53 7.54
N TYR A 51 -8.79 0.02 6.64
CA TYR A 51 -8.83 -0.39 5.24
C TYR A 51 -7.51 -0.07 4.49
N VAL A 52 -6.79 0.99 4.88
CA VAL A 52 -5.49 1.35 4.29
C VAL A 52 -4.45 0.25 4.52
N THR A 53 -4.45 -0.35 5.71
CA THR A 53 -3.55 -1.46 6.05
C THR A 53 -3.84 -2.68 5.18
N LEU A 54 -5.13 -3.04 5.01
CA LEU A 54 -5.52 -4.18 4.19
C LEU A 54 -5.13 -4.01 2.71
N ILE A 55 -5.37 -2.82 2.15
CA ILE A 55 -4.97 -2.48 0.77
C ILE A 55 -3.45 -2.54 0.62
N THR A 56 -2.71 -2.02 1.60
CA THR A 56 -1.25 -2.03 1.59
C THR A 56 -0.69 -3.45 1.62
N ILE A 57 -1.24 -4.33 2.46
CA ILE A 57 -0.81 -5.74 2.53
C ILE A 57 -1.02 -6.43 1.18
N ILE A 58 -2.20 -6.28 0.57
CA ILE A 58 -2.50 -6.83 -0.75
C ILE A 58 -1.49 -6.31 -1.78
N TRP A 59 -1.24 -5.01 -1.79
CA TRP A 59 -0.27 -4.41 -2.70
C TRP A 59 1.14 -4.97 -2.50
N VAL A 60 1.59 -5.17 -1.26
CA VAL A 60 2.91 -5.77 -0.98
C VAL A 60 3.00 -7.19 -1.55
N PHE A 61 1.95 -8.00 -1.41
CA PHE A 61 1.92 -9.34 -2.02
C PHE A 61 2.07 -9.33 -3.54
N PHE A 62 1.45 -8.37 -4.22
CA PHE A 62 1.62 -8.18 -5.67
C PHE A 62 2.99 -7.62 -6.04
N ALA A 63 3.49 -6.66 -5.25
CA ALA A 63 4.79 -6.04 -5.47
C ALA A 63 5.92 -7.07 -5.33
N LEU A 64 5.83 -8.00 -4.37
CA LEU A 64 6.79 -9.10 -4.21
C LEU A 64 6.85 -10.03 -5.41
N GLN A 65 5.75 -10.20 -6.16
CA GLN A 65 5.71 -11.04 -7.36
C GLN A 65 6.18 -10.30 -8.63
N SER A 66 6.18 -8.98 -8.62
CA SER A 66 6.53 -8.17 -9.79
C SER A 66 8.03 -8.20 -10.12
N GLU A 67 8.34 -8.37 -11.40
CA GLU A 67 9.71 -8.29 -11.94
C GLU A 67 10.42 -6.96 -11.61
N LYS A 68 9.66 -5.87 -11.38
CA LYS A 68 10.20 -4.53 -11.07
C LYS A 68 10.99 -4.46 -9.76
N TYR A 69 10.75 -5.42 -8.86
CA TYR A 69 11.36 -5.49 -7.54
C TYR A 69 12.31 -6.68 -7.39
N LYS A 70 12.47 -7.50 -8.44
CA LYS A 70 13.51 -8.52 -8.49
C LYS A 70 14.85 -7.86 -8.85
N LYS A 71 15.92 -8.22 -8.17
CA LYS A 71 17.29 -7.98 -8.62
C LYS A 71 17.47 -8.85 -9.86
N GLN A 72 17.75 -8.23 -11.01
CA GLN A 72 18.25 -8.98 -12.16
C GLN A 72 19.50 -9.74 -11.70
N SER A 73 19.44 -11.07 -11.74
CA SER A 73 20.64 -11.89 -11.71
C SER A 73 21.39 -11.56 -13.00
N VAL A 74 22.51 -10.86 -12.88
CA VAL A 74 23.56 -10.89 -13.90
C VAL A 74 24.08 -12.31 -13.98
#